data_AF-A0A3M1VZD8-F1
#
_entry.id   AF-A0A3M1VZD8-F1
#
_cell.length_a   1.000
_cell.length_b   1.000
_cell.length_c   1.000
_cell.angle_alpha   90.00
_cell.angle_beta   90.00
_cell.angle_gamma   90.00
#
_symmetry.space_group_name_H-M   'P 1'
#
loop_
_entity.id
_entity.type
_entity.pdbx_description
1 polymer ?
#
loop_
_entity_poly.entity_id
_entity_poly.type
_entity_poly.pdbx_seq_one_letter_code
_entity_poly.pdbx_strand_id
1 'polypeptide(L)'
;MPSHRPTPSTAIRTIPILLAATLLPAAAGPGAGDLQRFAIDAGLAGDDLSAAFDPARSRPAPEWLRARPGEPGLTLYREDPPVRVHVAPELAPDADLDGVPDRAAEALSTAARTLELCRRFGLGSPADDGDGELDLYLADLGGAVRGYVVPEARALPGRGSSGFAVVDASLSQPDGAFRGMIARAAARLVFLGRDASAPLWWLEPSVTWVEARVAGPDPRSDRILQARWTYPERGPFVGDPLLARGNVSLLWALRDESLEGRALAATWSALARREDGEPPEEVVARALERVTGLSFERLVARAATVQIVSDLPPTRFTADVGTLPVFDRPGLAPVRPGGAALVRVLPDPRQPEGTRLRVQVGDDLWSAFLLARRQGGGWDRAPLPVTDAEVSAELPWNDYDAAVLLLVRRREALDPGPISVQASAGGRVGPYALSAVGARRLPGGLVEIRWHSAWERGLFGWMVERSASPDGPWTAVAGSPVPAIGLPREGSGYSLLDSPPDAEGLLYYRVVAVTRDGLRITAPAIAVPEPR
;
A
#
# COMPACT_ATOMS: atom_id res chain seq x y z
N MET A 1 -47.11 28.35 -17.80
CA MET A 1 -46.62 29.13 -16.64
C MET A 1 -45.97 28.16 -15.66
N PRO A 2 -44.63 28.10 -15.57
CA PRO A 2 -43.97 27.23 -14.61
C PRO A 2 -43.82 27.96 -13.26
N SER A 3 -44.25 27.29 -12.20
CA SER A 3 -44.16 27.74 -10.82
C SER A 3 -42.71 27.71 -10.34
N HIS A 4 -42.17 28.87 -9.96
CA HIS A 4 -40.93 28.98 -9.19
C HIS A 4 -41.10 28.30 -7.82
N ARG A 5 -40.34 27.23 -7.57
CA ARG A 5 -40.05 26.78 -6.21
C ARG A 5 -38.79 27.51 -5.71
N PRO A 6 -38.79 28.07 -4.49
CA PRO A 6 -37.60 28.69 -3.94
C PRO A 6 -36.57 27.61 -3.57
N THR A 7 -35.32 27.87 -3.92
CA THR A 7 -34.13 27.14 -3.47
C THR A 7 -33.97 27.27 -1.94
N PRO A 8 -33.62 26.20 -1.22
CA PRO A 8 -33.35 26.28 0.21
C PRO A 8 -32.08 27.11 0.45
N SER A 9 -32.23 28.14 1.29
CA SER A 9 -31.15 28.94 1.84
C SER A 9 -30.18 28.04 2.61
N THR A 10 -28.91 28.07 2.23
CA THR A 10 -27.80 27.47 2.95
C THR A 10 -27.61 28.23 4.26
N ALA A 11 -28.30 27.80 5.33
CA ALA A 11 -28.05 28.31 6.66
C ALA A 11 -26.64 27.87 7.09
N ILE A 12 -25.72 28.83 7.17
CA ILE A 12 -24.41 28.67 7.80
C ILE A 12 -24.69 28.40 9.28
N ARG A 13 -24.53 27.14 9.71
CA ARG A 13 -24.55 26.79 11.14
C ARG A 13 -23.31 27.40 11.77
N THR A 14 -23.50 28.47 12.56
CA THR A 14 -22.49 29.02 13.46
C THR A 14 -22.16 27.94 14.50
N ILE A 15 -20.90 27.47 14.51
CA ILE A 15 -20.40 26.51 15.49
C ILE A 15 -20.00 27.32 16.73
N PRO A 16 -20.50 27.01 17.95
CA PRO A 16 -20.10 27.74 19.14
C PRO A 16 -18.64 27.43 19.48
N ILE A 17 -17.75 28.42 19.36
CA ILE A 17 -16.39 28.41 19.90
C ILE A 17 -16.46 29.09 21.26
N LEU A 18 -16.08 28.38 22.33
CA LEU A 18 -16.00 28.95 23.67
C LEU A 18 -14.57 29.43 23.91
N LEU A 19 -14.42 30.73 24.14
CA LEU A 19 -13.15 31.37 24.51
C LEU A 19 -13.05 31.39 26.03
N ALA A 20 -12.03 30.74 26.58
CA ALA A 20 -11.71 30.78 28.00
C ALA A 20 -10.25 31.21 28.20
N ALA A 21 -10.03 32.24 29.01
CA ALA A 21 -8.71 32.67 29.47
C ALA A 21 -8.52 32.20 30.92
N THR A 22 -7.56 31.31 31.15
CA THR A 22 -7.20 30.81 32.48
C THR A 22 -5.70 31.00 32.71
N LEU A 23 -5.33 31.53 33.89
CA LEU A 23 -3.95 31.79 34.32
C LEU A 23 -3.58 30.77 35.42
N LEU A 24 -2.47 30.03 35.25
CA LEU A 24 -1.93 29.04 36.21
C LEU A 24 -0.39 29.06 36.21
N PRO A 25 0.30 29.11 37.36
CA PRO A 25 1.73 29.45 37.44
C PRO A 25 2.68 28.42 36.80
N ALA A 26 3.75 28.91 36.15
CA ALA A 26 4.60 28.18 35.19
C ALA A 26 5.89 27.52 35.74
N ALA A 27 6.32 26.45 35.05
CA ALA A 27 7.71 26.00 34.98
C ALA A 27 8.33 26.43 33.63
N ALA A 28 9.57 26.91 33.63
CA ALA A 28 10.25 27.35 32.41
C ALA A 28 10.63 26.14 31.51
N GLY A 29 9.99 26.03 30.35
CA GLY A 29 10.40 25.09 29.30
C GLY A 29 11.71 25.56 28.63
N PRO A 30 12.49 24.63 28.03
CA PRO A 30 13.74 25.00 27.37
C PRO A 30 13.49 25.74 26.06
N GLY A 31 14.45 26.57 25.66
CA GLY A 31 14.36 27.35 24.42
C GLY A 31 14.49 26.48 23.17
N ALA A 32 14.01 26.98 22.03
CA ALA A 32 14.04 26.31 20.72
C ALA A 32 15.43 25.74 20.34
N GLY A 33 16.52 26.36 20.80
CA GLY A 33 17.89 25.87 20.57
C GLY A 33 18.23 24.52 21.22
N ASP A 34 17.67 24.22 22.40
CA ASP A 34 17.87 22.94 23.07
C ASP A 34 17.08 21.82 22.37
N LEU A 35 15.87 22.14 21.92
CA LEU A 35 15.04 21.24 21.12
C LEU A 35 15.70 20.89 19.78
N GLN A 36 16.24 21.89 19.08
CA GLN A 36 16.96 21.69 17.83
C GLN A 36 18.19 20.80 18.02
N ARG A 37 18.98 21.06 19.06
CA ARG A 37 20.18 20.24 19.36
C ARG A 37 19.79 18.80 19.66
N PHE A 38 18.77 18.59 20.49
CA PHE A 38 18.26 17.25 20.77
C PHE A 38 17.77 16.54 19.49
N ALA A 39 17.02 17.24 18.63
CA ALA A 39 16.51 16.70 17.38
C ALA A 39 17.65 16.26 16.44
N ILE A 40 18.69 17.08 16.30
CA ILE A 40 19.89 16.76 15.50
C ILE A 40 20.61 15.55 16.09
N ASP A 41 20.91 15.57 17.39
CA ASP A 41 21.60 14.48 18.10
C ASP A 41 20.83 13.15 18.02
N ALA A 42 19.50 13.22 18.03
CA ALA A 42 18.61 12.06 17.93
C ALA A 42 18.36 11.60 16.48
N GLY A 43 18.89 12.31 15.47
CA GLY A 43 18.65 12.03 14.05
C GLY A 43 17.21 12.26 13.60
N LEU A 44 16.48 13.16 14.26
CA LEU A 44 15.05 13.45 14.06
C LEU A 44 14.79 14.90 13.59
N ALA A 45 15.83 15.63 13.19
CA ALA A 45 15.69 17.00 12.70
C ALA A 45 14.76 17.08 11.46
N GLY A 46 13.83 18.03 11.48
CA GLY A 46 12.84 18.27 10.42
C GLY A 46 11.63 17.32 10.43
N ASP A 47 11.54 16.41 11.40
CA ASP A 47 10.48 15.41 11.53
C ASP A 47 9.70 15.56 12.87
N ASP A 48 8.79 14.62 13.11
CA ASP A 48 8.05 14.42 14.36
C ASP A 48 8.96 13.76 15.42
N LEU A 49 9.16 14.43 16.56
CA LEU A 49 10.00 13.91 17.67
C LEU A 49 9.30 12.86 18.52
N SER A 50 8.05 12.48 18.23
CA SER A 50 7.32 11.46 19.01
C SER A 50 8.09 10.13 19.12
N ALA A 51 8.91 9.80 18.11
CA ALA A 51 9.78 8.62 18.14
C ALA A 51 10.81 8.65 19.27
N ALA A 52 11.14 9.81 19.84
CA ALA A 52 12.04 9.95 20.99
C ALA A 52 11.45 9.37 22.29
N PHE A 53 10.14 9.19 22.37
CA PHE A 53 9.45 8.61 23.54
C PHE A 53 9.27 7.10 23.45
N ASP A 54 9.75 6.46 22.38
CA ASP A 54 9.73 5.02 22.25
C ASP A 54 10.57 4.38 23.38
N PRO A 55 9.98 3.53 24.25
CA PRO A 55 10.69 2.90 25.34
C PRO A 55 11.83 1.97 24.86
N ALA A 56 11.82 1.55 23.59
CA ALA A 56 12.90 0.74 23.01
C ALA A 56 14.15 1.54 22.62
N ARG A 57 14.12 2.88 22.67
CA ARG A 57 15.30 3.70 22.34
C ARG A 57 16.36 3.64 23.43
N SER A 58 17.62 3.60 22.99
CA SER A 58 18.79 3.62 23.86
C SER A 58 18.97 4.94 24.62
N ARG A 59 18.48 6.05 24.07
CA ARG A 59 18.51 7.37 24.71
C ARG A 59 17.07 7.83 24.98
N PRO A 60 16.63 7.87 26.25
CA PRO A 60 15.30 8.34 26.59
C PRO A 60 15.15 9.84 26.30
N ALA A 61 13.93 10.26 25.95
CA ALA A 61 13.58 11.67 25.88
C ALA A 61 13.83 12.35 27.25
N PRO A 62 14.43 13.55 27.26
CA PRO A 62 14.70 14.28 28.49
C PRO A 62 13.40 14.69 29.20
N GLU A 63 13.44 14.81 30.53
CA GLU A 63 12.25 15.08 31.35
C GLU A 63 11.52 16.37 30.96
N TRP A 64 12.26 17.40 30.55
CA TRP A 64 11.67 18.67 30.11
C TRP A 64 10.77 18.52 28.87
N LEU A 65 11.02 17.53 28.00
CA LEU A 65 10.19 17.29 26.82
C LEU A 65 8.88 16.57 27.18
N ARG A 66 8.81 15.99 28.39
CA ARG A 66 7.62 15.34 28.93
C ARG A 66 6.68 16.31 29.66
N ALA A 67 7.14 17.51 29.98
CA ALA A 67 6.32 18.53 30.61
C ALA A 67 5.41 19.22 29.57
N ARG A 68 4.18 19.52 29.98
CA ARG A 68 3.30 20.40 29.19
C ARG A 68 3.98 21.76 28.99
N PRO A 69 3.90 22.38 27.80
CA PRO A 69 4.36 23.74 27.61
C PRO A 69 3.74 24.70 28.63
N GLY A 70 4.48 25.74 29.01
CA GLY A 70 4.04 26.75 29.99
C GLY A 70 2.79 27.53 29.58
N GLU A 71 2.38 28.51 30.40
CA GLU A 71 1.09 29.23 30.30
C GLU A 71 0.67 29.56 28.86
N PRO A 72 -0.38 28.93 28.33
CA PRO A 72 -0.90 29.28 27.03
C PRO A 72 -1.60 30.65 27.12
N GLY A 73 -1.30 31.53 26.17
CA GLY A 73 -1.92 32.86 26.12
C GLY A 73 -3.41 32.80 25.84
N LEU A 74 -3.81 31.89 24.95
CA LEU A 74 -5.18 31.69 24.53
C LEU A 74 -5.49 30.19 24.45
N THR A 75 -6.68 29.79 24.89
CA THR A 75 -7.19 28.43 24.73
C THR A 75 -8.51 28.46 23.98
N LEU A 76 -8.57 27.72 22.86
CA LEU A 76 -9.81 27.44 22.14
C LEU A 76 -10.31 26.05 22.52
N TYR A 77 -11.62 25.94 22.68
CA TYR A 77 -12.27 24.69 23.04
C TYR A 77 -13.42 24.36 22.09
N ARG A 78 -13.53 23.07 21.76
CA ARG A 78 -14.71 22.48 21.14
C ARG A 78 -15.14 21.28 21.98
N GLU A 79 -16.44 21.20 22.29
CA GLU A 79 -16.99 20.15 23.17
C GLU A 79 -17.24 18.82 22.44
N ASP A 80 -17.67 18.87 21.17
CA ASP A 80 -17.93 17.66 20.38
C ASP A 80 -17.36 17.76 18.94
N PRO A 81 -16.30 17.00 18.61
CA PRO A 81 -15.48 16.21 19.53
C PRO A 81 -14.67 17.09 20.50
N PRO A 82 -14.34 16.58 21.71
CA PRO A 82 -13.66 17.32 22.76
C PRO A 82 -12.20 17.61 22.38
N VAL A 83 -11.90 18.87 22.05
CA VAL A 83 -10.57 19.34 21.63
C VAL A 83 -10.24 20.65 22.33
N ARG A 84 -9.03 20.74 22.88
CA ARG A 84 -8.41 21.97 23.37
C ARG A 84 -7.19 22.33 22.55
N VAL A 85 -7.15 23.56 22.07
CA VAL A 85 -5.99 24.13 21.38
C VAL A 85 -5.47 25.30 22.20
N HIS A 86 -4.26 25.15 22.68
CA HIS A 86 -3.51 26.13 23.45
C HIS A 86 -2.53 26.83 22.51
N VAL A 87 -2.54 28.17 22.47
CA VAL A 87 -1.63 28.95 21.62
C VAL A 87 -0.93 30.04 22.43
N ALA A 88 0.38 30.18 22.20
CA ALA A 88 1.15 31.28 22.78
C ALA A 88 0.74 32.63 22.16
N PRO A 89 0.73 33.74 22.92
CA PRO A 89 0.33 35.06 22.41
C PRO A 89 1.15 35.52 21.20
N GLU A 90 2.41 35.11 21.14
CA GLU A 90 3.38 35.50 20.11
C GLU A 90 3.12 34.82 18.74
N LEU A 91 2.33 33.74 18.73
CA LEU A 91 2.02 32.92 17.55
C LEU A 91 0.58 33.11 17.08
N ALA A 92 -0.04 34.23 17.47
CA ALA A 92 -1.46 34.49 17.32
C ALA A 92 -1.78 35.58 16.28
N PRO A 93 -1.32 35.49 15.02
CA PRO A 93 -1.85 36.37 13.98
C PRO A 93 -3.32 36.01 13.74
N ASP A 94 -4.14 37.04 13.72
CA ASP A 94 -5.58 37.02 13.42
C ASP A 94 -5.76 37.95 12.22
N ALA A 95 -5.70 37.39 11.02
CA ALA A 95 -5.67 38.17 9.78
C ALA A 95 -7.07 38.68 9.38
N ASP A 96 -8.14 37.99 9.79
CA ASP A 96 -9.52 38.38 9.53
C ASP A 96 -10.14 39.22 10.65
N LEU A 97 -9.41 39.38 11.77
CA LEU A 97 -9.75 40.21 12.93
C LEU A 97 -11.02 39.73 13.65
N ASP A 98 -11.30 38.43 13.61
CA ASP A 98 -12.46 37.83 14.27
C ASP A 98 -12.25 37.58 15.78
N GLY A 99 -11.05 37.86 16.29
CA GLY A 99 -10.63 37.67 17.67
C GLY A 99 -10.08 36.27 17.97
N VAL A 100 -9.96 35.41 16.96
CA VAL A 100 -9.43 34.04 17.04
C VAL A 100 -8.24 33.90 16.10
N PRO A 101 -7.06 33.49 16.59
CA PRO A 101 -5.91 33.31 15.72
C PRO A 101 -6.15 32.23 14.65
N ASP A 102 -5.88 32.57 13.39
CA ASP A 102 -6.16 31.72 12.21
C ASP A 102 -5.60 30.30 12.38
N ARG A 103 -4.34 30.21 12.86
CA ARG A 103 -3.66 28.93 13.10
C ARG A 103 -4.33 28.10 14.20
N ALA A 104 -4.86 28.76 15.23
CA ALA A 104 -5.54 28.09 16.32
C ALA A 104 -6.92 27.59 15.86
N ALA A 105 -7.65 28.38 15.08
CA ALA A 105 -8.91 27.96 14.44
C ALA A 105 -8.70 26.78 13.47
N GLU A 106 -7.65 26.84 12.63
CA GLU A 106 -7.30 25.78 11.70
C GLU A 106 -6.90 24.49 12.43
N ALA A 107 -6.11 24.60 13.50
CA ALA A 107 -5.73 23.47 14.35
C ALA A 107 -6.97 22.82 14.98
N LEU A 108 -7.86 23.61 15.59
CA LEU A 108 -9.09 23.12 16.22
C LEU A 108 -9.98 22.39 15.21
N SER A 109 -10.21 23.00 14.05
CA SER A 109 -11.00 22.42 12.96
C SER A 109 -10.39 21.12 12.41
N THR A 110 -9.07 21.07 12.25
CA THR A 110 -8.38 19.89 11.73
C THR A 110 -8.37 18.75 12.73
N ALA A 111 -8.06 19.02 14.00
CA ALA A 111 -8.10 18.03 15.07
C ALA A 111 -9.50 17.44 15.25
N ALA A 112 -10.54 18.28 15.21
CA ALA A 112 -11.92 17.82 15.28
C ALA A 112 -12.30 16.91 14.09
N ARG A 113 -11.92 17.29 12.86
CA ARG A 113 -12.10 16.43 11.68
C ARG A 113 -11.38 15.09 11.80
N THR A 114 -10.17 15.08 12.39
CA THR A 114 -9.44 13.85 12.67
C THR A 114 -10.18 12.95 13.65
N LEU A 115 -10.70 13.50 14.75
CA LEU A 115 -11.47 12.73 15.73
C LEU A 115 -12.80 12.21 15.16
N GLU A 116 -13.51 13.02 14.38
CA GLU A 116 -14.72 12.59 13.66
C GLU A 116 -14.42 11.43 12.70
N LEU A 117 -13.31 11.50 11.96
CA LEU A 117 -12.85 10.42 11.08
C LEU A 117 -12.55 9.14 11.88
N CYS A 118 -11.82 9.25 12.99
CA CYS A 118 -11.51 8.12 13.87
C CYS A 118 -12.79 7.48 14.44
N ARG A 119 -13.73 8.28 14.94
CA ARG A 119 -15.02 7.81 15.45
C ARG A 119 -15.84 7.11 14.38
N ARG A 120 -15.88 7.64 13.15
CA ARG A 120 -16.61 7.05 12.01
C ARG A 120 -16.18 5.61 11.73
N PHE A 121 -14.92 5.28 11.94
CA PHE A 121 -14.39 3.92 11.75
C PHE A 121 -14.32 3.09 13.03
N GLY A 122 -14.78 3.61 14.17
CA GLY A 122 -14.75 2.88 15.45
C GLY A 122 -13.38 2.86 16.11
N LEU A 123 -12.50 3.82 15.80
CA LEU A 123 -11.19 3.99 16.43
C LEU A 123 -11.25 4.76 17.77
N GLY A 124 -12.43 5.25 18.18
CA GLY A 124 -12.66 5.90 19.47
C GLY A 124 -12.08 7.31 19.59
N SER A 125 -11.97 7.81 20.83
CA SER A 125 -11.37 9.10 21.19
C SER A 125 -10.01 8.88 21.91
N PRO A 126 -9.15 9.90 22.06
CA PRO A 126 -7.91 9.78 22.83
C PRO A 126 -8.26 9.52 24.30
N ALA A 127 -7.95 8.32 24.78
CA ALA A 127 -8.29 7.82 26.11
C ALA A 127 -9.80 7.77 26.41
N ASP A 128 -10.45 6.64 26.10
CA ASP A 128 -11.86 6.34 26.45
C ASP A 128 -12.11 6.21 27.98
N ASP A 129 -11.15 6.60 28.83
CA ASP A 129 -11.19 6.46 30.30
C ASP A 129 -11.09 7.84 30.99
N GLY A 130 -12.21 8.55 31.15
CA GLY A 130 -12.37 9.59 32.18
C GLY A 130 -12.57 11.02 31.68
N ASP A 131 -11.53 11.64 31.11
CA ASP A 131 -11.57 13.08 30.76
C ASP A 131 -11.45 13.37 29.25
N GLY A 132 -11.23 12.35 28.39
CA GLY A 132 -11.56 12.28 26.95
C GLY A 132 -11.13 13.38 25.97
N GLU A 133 -10.43 14.42 26.43
CA GLU A 133 -10.10 15.62 25.67
C GLU A 133 -8.76 15.49 24.95
N LEU A 134 -8.73 15.95 23.71
CA LEU A 134 -7.50 16.07 22.93
C LEU A 134 -6.84 17.42 23.23
N ASP A 135 -5.67 17.40 23.86
CA ASP A 135 -4.90 18.60 24.17
C ASP A 135 -3.78 18.86 23.14
N LEU A 136 -3.85 19.99 22.43
CA LEU A 136 -2.84 20.46 21.48
C LEU A 136 -2.24 21.78 21.93
N TYR A 137 -0.92 21.88 21.88
CA TYR A 137 -0.16 23.10 22.12
C TYR A 137 0.49 23.57 20.83
N LEU A 138 0.17 24.78 20.41
CA LEU A 138 0.82 25.49 19.32
C LEU A 138 1.97 26.32 19.89
N ALA A 139 3.20 25.98 19.52
CA ALA A 139 4.42 26.59 20.02
C ALA A 139 5.38 26.92 18.87
N ASP A 140 6.35 27.80 19.13
CA ASP A 140 7.44 28.10 18.20
C ASP A 140 8.56 27.10 18.47
N LEU A 141 8.69 26.10 17.60
CA LEU A 141 9.74 25.09 17.72
C LEU A 141 10.98 25.48 16.88
N GLY A 142 11.05 26.73 16.42
CA GLY A 142 12.14 27.28 15.62
C GLY A 142 12.27 26.64 14.23
N GLY A 143 11.22 25.96 13.74
CA GLY A 143 11.25 25.20 12.49
C GLY A 143 12.17 23.96 12.50
N ALA A 144 12.76 23.64 13.65
CA ALA A 144 13.69 22.53 13.77
C ALA A 144 12.99 21.17 13.72
N VAL A 145 11.75 21.11 14.20
CA VAL A 145 10.92 19.90 14.28
C VAL A 145 9.47 20.29 14.04
N ARG A 146 8.66 19.34 13.58
CA ARG A 146 7.24 19.60 13.30
C ARG A 146 6.38 19.60 14.56
N GLY A 147 6.80 18.86 15.57
CA GLY A 147 6.01 18.64 16.75
C GLY A 147 6.33 17.29 17.38
N TYR A 148 5.60 16.96 18.43
CA TYR A 148 5.73 15.72 19.16
C TYR A 148 4.50 15.42 20.01
N VAL A 149 4.31 14.15 20.32
CA VAL A 149 3.24 13.63 21.16
C VAL A 149 3.83 13.01 22.40
N VAL A 150 3.32 13.40 23.57
CA VAL A 150 3.79 12.94 24.88
C VAL A 150 2.71 12.09 25.53
N PRO A 151 2.95 10.80 25.78
CA PRO A 151 2.09 9.99 26.64
C PRO A 151 2.34 10.35 28.11
N GLU A 152 1.27 10.63 28.87
CA GLU A 152 1.34 11.10 30.27
C GLU A 152 1.31 9.95 31.29
N ALA A 153 0.56 8.89 31.04
CA ALA A 153 0.57 7.72 31.90
C ALA A 153 1.70 6.75 31.50
N ARG A 154 2.33 6.12 32.51
CA ARG A 154 3.20 4.97 32.28
C ARG A 154 2.34 3.86 31.69
N ALA A 155 2.43 3.70 30.37
CA ALA A 155 1.70 2.70 29.61
C ALA A 155 1.88 1.33 30.27
N LEU A 156 0.80 0.77 30.81
CA LEU A 156 0.75 -0.66 31.05
C LEU A 156 0.58 -1.34 29.69
N PRO A 157 1.28 -2.45 29.40
CA PRO A 157 1.09 -3.18 28.15
C PRO A 157 -0.39 -3.47 27.88
N GLY A 158 -0.84 -3.24 26.64
CA GLY A 158 -2.23 -3.47 26.23
C GLY A 158 -3.26 -2.48 26.79
N ARG A 159 -2.84 -1.37 27.42
CA ARG A 159 -3.72 -0.28 27.85
C ARG A 159 -3.39 1.04 27.14
N GLY A 160 -4.42 1.85 26.97
CA GLY A 160 -4.30 3.23 26.48
C GLY A 160 -3.49 4.12 27.41
N SER A 161 -2.97 5.22 26.86
CA SER A 161 -2.40 6.33 27.63
C SER A 161 -3.01 7.64 27.17
N SER A 162 -3.36 8.52 28.13
CA SER A 162 -3.65 9.92 27.83
C SER A 162 -2.36 10.64 27.44
N GLY A 163 -2.49 11.80 26.83
CA GLY A 163 -1.34 12.57 26.42
C GLY A 163 -1.71 13.94 25.88
N PHE A 164 -0.68 14.70 25.54
CA PHE A 164 -0.82 15.95 24.80
C PHE A 164 0.11 15.94 23.59
N ALA A 165 -0.17 16.82 22.63
CA ALA A 165 0.75 17.07 21.53
C ALA A 165 1.19 18.52 21.48
N VAL A 166 2.41 18.73 21.03
CA VAL A 166 2.98 20.05 20.74
C VAL A 166 3.26 20.10 19.25
N VAL A 167 2.79 21.13 18.56
CA VAL A 167 2.92 21.30 17.11
C VAL A 167 3.54 22.65 16.82
N ASP A 168 4.52 22.66 15.91
CA ASP A 168 5.18 23.88 15.49
C ASP A 168 4.23 24.76 14.67
N ALA A 169 3.95 25.95 15.18
CA ALA A 169 3.10 26.95 14.54
C ALA A 169 3.89 28.08 13.87
N SER A 170 5.22 28.16 14.06
CA SER A 170 6.04 29.21 13.43
C SER A 170 6.44 28.88 11.99
N LEU A 171 6.29 27.63 11.58
CA LEU A 171 6.57 27.19 10.21
C LEU A 171 5.63 27.85 9.19
N SER A 172 6.20 28.71 8.34
CA SER A 172 5.55 29.21 7.13
C SER A 172 5.44 28.08 6.10
N GLN A 173 4.50 27.15 6.32
CA GLN A 173 4.20 26.06 5.41
C GLN A 173 2.86 26.28 4.69
N PRO A 174 2.71 25.77 3.45
CA PRO A 174 1.42 25.75 2.78
C PRO A 174 0.39 25.03 3.66
N ASP A 175 -0.86 25.52 3.64
CA ASP A 175 -1.94 25.13 4.57
C ASP A 175 -2.09 23.60 4.75
N GLY A 176 -1.93 22.84 3.67
CA GLY A 176 -2.03 21.38 3.71
C GLY A 176 -1.00 20.71 4.62
N ALA A 177 0.21 21.25 4.74
CA ALA A 177 1.25 20.65 5.56
C ALA A 177 1.08 20.93 7.07
N PHE A 178 0.54 22.10 7.44
CA PHE A 178 0.15 22.37 8.83
C PHE A 178 -1.02 21.47 9.25
N ARG A 179 -2.04 21.33 8.38
CA ARG A 179 -3.14 20.37 8.62
C ARG A 179 -2.63 18.94 8.80
N GLY A 180 -1.67 18.51 7.97
CA GLY A 180 -1.05 17.19 8.10
C GLY A 180 -0.40 16.97 9.47
N MET A 181 0.33 17.98 9.95
CA MET A 181 0.97 17.95 11.28
C MET A 181 -0.06 17.80 12.42
N ILE A 182 -1.12 18.59 12.38
CA ILE A 182 -2.21 18.51 13.38
C ILE A 182 -2.92 17.15 13.29
N ALA A 183 -3.25 16.69 12.09
CA ALA A 183 -3.93 15.41 11.89
C ALA A 183 -3.08 14.23 12.38
N ARG A 184 -1.77 14.26 12.13
CA ARG A 184 -0.79 13.27 12.61
C ARG A 184 -0.73 13.26 14.14
N ALA A 185 -0.58 14.42 14.77
CA ALA A 185 -0.54 14.54 16.22
C ALA A 185 -1.82 13.99 16.87
N ALA A 186 -2.98 14.40 16.35
CA ALA A 186 -4.27 13.95 16.84
C ALA A 186 -4.49 12.43 16.66
N ALA A 187 -4.17 11.90 15.47
CA ALA A 187 -4.29 10.47 15.20
C ALA A 187 -3.39 9.63 16.13
N ARG A 188 -2.17 10.11 16.38
CA ARG A 188 -1.22 9.42 17.26
C ARG A 188 -1.72 9.36 18.70
N LEU A 189 -2.30 10.46 19.22
CA LEU A 189 -2.97 10.46 20.54
C LEU A 189 -4.14 9.46 20.59
N VAL A 190 -4.96 9.38 19.55
CA VAL A 190 -6.04 8.37 19.47
C VAL A 190 -5.47 6.95 19.58
N PHE A 191 -4.43 6.62 18.80
CA PHE A 191 -3.86 5.27 18.80
C PHE A 191 -3.11 4.92 20.09
N LEU A 192 -2.35 5.87 20.64
CA LEU A 192 -1.72 5.71 21.97
C LEU A 192 -2.77 5.53 23.08
N GLY A 193 -3.92 6.19 22.95
CA GLY A 193 -5.09 6.01 23.80
C GLY A 193 -5.73 4.62 23.70
N ARG A 194 -5.40 3.81 22.69
CA ARG A 194 -5.88 2.41 22.58
C ARG A 194 -4.85 1.41 23.04
N ASP A 195 -3.62 1.55 22.57
CA ASP A 195 -2.50 0.71 23.00
C ASP A 195 -1.20 1.49 22.90
N ALA A 196 -0.73 2.01 24.04
CA ALA A 196 0.51 2.76 24.11
C ALA A 196 1.77 1.89 23.94
N SER A 197 1.61 0.57 23.90
CA SER A 197 2.67 -0.41 23.64
C SER A 197 2.59 -1.02 22.23
N ALA A 198 1.78 -0.43 21.34
CA ALA A 198 1.71 -0.84 19.95
C ALA A 198 3.04 -0.55 19.23
N PRO A 199 3.51 -1.47 18.37
CA PRO A 199 4.79 -1.29 17.71
C PRO A 199 4.74 -0.17 16.65
N LEU A 200 5.87 0.53 16.50
CA LEU A 200 5.99 1.66 15.56
C LEU A 200 5.61 1.28 14.12
N TRP A 201 5.94 0.04 13.72
CA TRP A 201 5.67 -0.46 12.37
C TRP A 201 4.19 -0.49 11.99
N TRP A 202 3.28 -0.52 12.97
CA TRP A 202 1.83 -0.44 12.77
C TRP A 202 1.23 0.90 13.21
N LEU A 203 1.81 1.56 14.22
CA LEU A 203 1.42 2.92 14.62
C LEU A 203 1.59 3.94 13.49
N GLU A 204 2.78 4.03 12.91
CA GLU A 204 3.08 5.00 11.86
C GLU A 204 2.23 4.88 10.59
N PRO A 205 1.98 3.69 10.01
CA PRO A 205 1.10 3.60 8.85
C PRO A 205 -0.35 3.92 9.19
N SER A 206 -0.81 3.62 10.41
CA SER A 206 -2.15 4.00 10.90
C SER A 206 -2.32 5.51 10.96
N VAL A 207 -1.34 6.20 11.55
CA VAL A 207 -1.29 7.66 11.64
C VAL A 207 -1.20 8.29 10.24
N THR A 208 -0.36 7.74 9.38
CA THR A 208 -0.17 8.22 7.99
C THR A 208 -1.46 8.08 7.17
N TRP A 209 -2.21 6.99 7.36
CA TRP A 209 -3.51 6.81 6.71
C TRP A 209 -4.51 7.89 7.14
N VAL A 210 -4.61 8.18 8.44
CA VAL A 210 -5.49 9.23 8.97
C VAL A 210 -5.07 10.62 8.47
N GLU A 211 -3.77 10.92 8.51
CA GLU A 211 -3.21 12.18 8.00
C GLU A 211 -3.62 12.43 6.55
N ALA A 212 -3.41 11.45 5.66
CA ALA A 212 -3.73 11.58 4.24
C ALA A 212 -5.24 11.79 3.98
N ARG A 213 -6.11 11.27 4.85
CA ARG A 213 -7.57 11.41 4.72
C ARG A 213 -8.08 12.76 5.20
N VAL A 214 -7.40 13.39 6.17
CA VAL A 214 -7.82 14.68 6.74
C VAL A 214 -7.17 15.86 6.03
N ALA A 215 -5.86 15.78 5.77
CA ALA A 215 -5.09 16.86 5.17
C ALA A 215 -5.06 16.81 3.64
N GLY A 216 -5.47 15.68 3.05
CA GLY A 216 -5.32 15.41 1.62
C GLY A 216 -3.95 14.79 1.29
N PRO A 217 -3.66 14.57 0.00
CA PRO A 217 -2.41 13.96 -0.42
C PRO A 217 -1.20 14.80 0.00
N ASP A 218 -0.38 14.27 0.92
CA ASP A 218 0.91 14.86 1.28
C ASP A 218 1.92 14.54 0.15
N PRO A 219 2.62 15.54 -0.42
CA PRO A 219 3.76 15.31 -1.32
C PRO A 219 4.82 14.34 -0.78
N ARG A 220 4.88 14.09 0.54
CA ARG A 220 5.77 13.08 1.13
C ARG A 220 5.26 11.65 1.02
N SER A 221 3.99 11.43 0.67
CA SER A 221 3.43 10.09 0.48
C SER A 221 4.28 9.28 -0.50
N ASP A 222 4.69 9.91 -1.61
CA ASP A 222 5.57 9.27 -2.58
C ASP A 222 6.93 8.93 -1.96
N ARG A 223 7.51 9.84 -1.16
CA ARG A 223 8.80 9.61 -0.50
C ARG A 223 8.77 8.46 0.51
N ILE A 224 7.71 8.32 1.31
CA ILE A 224 7.61 7.24 2.30
C ILE A 224 7.34 5.89 1.62
N LEU A 225 6.55 5.88 0.54
CA LEU A 225 6.32 4.68 -0.28
C LEU A 225 7.61 4.27 -0.98
N GLN A 226 8.28 5.23 -1.62
CA GLN A 226 9.58 5.07 -2.24
C GLN A 226 10.62 4.49 -1.27
N ALA A 227 10.74 5.06 -0.07
CA ALA A 227 11.68 4.57 0.94
C ALA A 227 11.39 3.11 1.31
N ARG A 228 10.11 2.75 1.49
CA ARG A 228 9.68 1.39 1.79
C ARG A 228 10.08 0.39 0.70
N TRP A 229 9.86 0.74 -0.56
CA TRP A 229 10.12 -0.13 -1.71
C TRP A 229 11.55 -0.03 -2.27
N THR A 230 12.37 0.83 -1.67
CA THR A 230 13.84 0.79 -1.81
C THR A 230 14.46 -0.32 -0.96
N TYR A 231 13.80 -0.73 0.13
CA TYR A 231 14.27 -1.80 1.03
C TYR A 231 13.18 -2.85 1.32
N PRO A 232 12.58 -3.48 0.29
CA PRO A 232 11.51 -4.46 0.49
C PRO A 232 11.95 -5.67 1.32
N GLU A 233 13.24 -6.02 1.29
CA GLU A 233 13.81 -7.17 1.99
C GLU A 233 13.74 -7.05 3.52
N ARG A 234 13.61 -5.82 4.04
CA ARG A 234 13.57 -5.57 5.49
C ARG A 234 12.24 -5.95 6.13
N GLY A 235 11.19 -6.20 5.35
CA GLY A 235 9.85 -6.51 5.86
C GLY A 235 9.15 -5.33 6.54
N PRO A 236 7.86 -5.48 6.86
CA PRO A 236 7.07 -4.44 7.51
C PRO A 236 7.46 -4.26 8.97
N PHE A 237 7.97 -5.29 9.65
CA PHE A 237 8.30 -5.29 11.08
C PHE A 237 9.62 -4.58 11.39
N VAL A 238 9.65 -3.26 11.19
CA VAL A 238 10.85 -2.41 11.34
C VAL A 238 10.63 -1.29 12.34
N GLY A 239 11.65 -0.99 13.14
CA GLY A 239 11.66 0.17 14.04
C GLY A 239 12.08 1.50 13.37
N ASP A 240 12.42 1.47 12.09
CA ASP A 240 12.75 2.68 11.32
C ASP A 240 11.47 3.46 11.02
N PRO A 241 11.31 4.72 11.49
CA PRO A 241 10.07 5.48 11.33
C PRO A 241 9.70 5.73 9.85
N LEU A 242 10.69 5.96 8.99
CA LEU A 242 10.45 6.26 7.57
C LEU A 242 9.91 5.02 6.84
N LEU A 243 10.51 3.87 7.09
CA LEU A 243 10.04 2.59 6.54
C LEU A 243 8.68 2.18 7.14
N ALA A 244 8.48 2.41 8.44
CA ALA A 244 7.22 2.14 9.13
C ALA A 244 6.07 2.94 8.52
N ARG A 245 6.23 4.25 8.28
CA ARG A 245 5.21 5.08 7.59
C ARG A 245 4.85 4.52 6.22
N GLY A 246 5.84 4.06 5.45
CA GLY A 246 5.62 3.46 4.13
C GLY A 246 4.84 2.13 4.15
N ASN A 247 4.68 1.48 5.31
CA ASN A 247 3.77 0.35 5.48
C ASN A 247 2.29 0.74 5.26
N VAL A 248 1.96 2.05 5.15
CA VAL A 248 0.63 2.52 4.75
C VAL A 248 0.19 1.93 3.41
N SER A 249 1.16 1.55 2.57
CA SER A 249 0.93 0.78 1.34
C SER A 249 0.12 -0.50 1.54
N LEU A 250 0.19 -1.15 2.71
CA LEU A 250 -0.62 -2.33 3.02
C LEU A 250 -2.12 -1.98 3.10
N LEU A 251 -2.47 -0.82 3.64
CA LEU A 251 -3.85 -0.33 3.68
C LEU A 251 -4.29 0.13 2.29
N TRP A 252 -3.53 1.02 1.64
CA TRP A 252 -3.88 1.55 0.32
C TRP A 252 -3.94 0.47 -0.78
N ALA A 253 -3.27 -0.67 -0.59
CA ALA A 253 -3.40 -1.83 -1.47
C ALA A 253 -4.85 -2.37 -1.56
N LEU A 254 -5.68 -2.13 -0.53
CA LEU A 254 -7.08 -2.55 -0.50
C LEU A 254 -7.93 -1.78 -1.51
N ARG A 255 -7.58 -0.51 -1.81
CA ARG A 255 -8.25 0.37 -2.77
C ARG A 255 -9.74 0.64 -2.46
N ASP A 256 -10.11 0.53 -1.18
CA ASP A 256 -11.46 0.77 -0.69
C ASP A 256 -11.35 1.40 0.70
N GLU A 257 -11.75 2.66 0.83
CA GLU A 257 -11.64 3.42 2.09
C GLU A 257 -12.41 2.75 3.24
N SER A 258 -13.57 2.16 2.96
CA SER A 258 -14.37 1.48 3.98
C SER A 258 -13.64 0.24 4.49
N LEU A 259 -13.06 -0.56 3.58
CA LEU A 259 -12.29 -1.74 3.94
C LEU A 259 -10.99 -1.37 4.67
N GLU A 260 -10.30 -0.32 4.24
CA GLU A 260 -9.12 0.23 4.91
C GLU A 260 -9.42 0.62 6.35
N GLY A 261 -10.47 1.43 6.56
CA GLY A 261 -10.88 1.86 7.90
C GLY A 261 -11.34 0.70 8.79
N ARG A 262 -12.07 -0.29 8.24
CA ARG A 262 -12.44 -1.51 8.97
C ARG A 262 -11.23 -2.36 9.36
N ALA A 263 -10.26 -2.50 8.47
CA ALA A 263 -9.02 -3.23 8.75
C ALA A 263 -8.23 -2.55 9.88
N LEU A 264 -8.16 -1.22 9.84
CA LEU A 264 -7.53 -0.42 10.88
C LEU A 264 -8.25 -0.60 12.23
N ALA A 265 -9.57 -0.48 12.26
CA ALA A 265 -10.35 -0.63 13.49
C ALA A 265 -10.26 -2.04 14.10
N ALA A 266 -10.29 -3.07 13.26
CA ALA A 266 -10.16 -4.44 13.70
C ALA A 266 -8.78 -4.75 14.27
N THR A 267 -7.70 -4.28 13.63
CA THR A 267 -6.32 -4.49 14.09
C THR A 267 -6.05 -3.78 15.41
N TRP A 268 -6.48 -2.53 15.57
CA TRP A 268 -6.34 -1.80 16.83
C TRP A 268 -7.20 -2.37 17.95
N SER A 269 -8.41 -2.85 17.64
CA SER A 269 -9.24 -3.55 18.62
C SER A 269 -8.64 -4.89 19.06
N ALA A 270 -7.94 -5.58 18.15
CA ALA A 270 -7.23 -6.82 18.46
C ALA A 270 -5.97 -6.54 19.31
N LEU A 271 -5.19 -5.52 18.96
CA LEU A 271 -4.00 -5.10 19.73
C LEU A 271 -4.37 -4.71 21.17
N ALA A 272 -5.44 -3.92 21.35
CA ALA A 272 -5.91 -3.52 22.69
C ALA A 272 -6.43 -4.70 23.54
N ARG A 273 -6.69 -5.87 22.95
CA ARG A 273 -7.15 -7.08 23.64
C ARG A 273 -6.12 -8.21 23.62
N ARG A 274 -4.90 -7.93 23.16
CA ARG A 274 -3.84 -8.95 23.06
C ARG A 274 -3.50 -9.48 24.44
N GLU A 275 -3.20 -10.77 24.51
CA GLU A 275 -2.71 -11.39 25.75
C GLU A 275 -1.23 -11.02 25.99
N ASP A 276 -0.80 -11.03 27.25
CA ASP A 276 0.59 -10.77 27.60
C ASP A 276 1.52 -11.80 26.94
N GLY A 277 2.53 -11.32 26.21
CA GLY A 277 3.48 -12.15 25.48
C GLY A 277 3.04 -12.56 24.07
N GLU A 278 1.81 -12.22 23.65
CA GLU A 278 1.38 -12.44 22.27
C GLU A 278 2.08 -11.45 21.31
N PRO A 279 2.76 -11.94 20.26
CA PRO A 279 3.50 -11.06 19.37
C PRO A 279 2.54 -10.16 18.56
N PRO A 280 2.73 -8.83 18.56
CA PRO A 280 1.83 -7.92 17.86
C PRO A 280 1.73 -8.18 16.35
N GLU A 281 2.77 -8.75 15.75
CA GLU A 281 2.82 -9.16 14.34
C GLU A 281 1.69 -10.15 14.02
N GLU A 282 1.51 -11.17 14.86
CA GLU A 282 0.46 -12.20 14.66
C GLU A 282 -0.93 -11.67 14.99
N VAL A 283 -1.06 -10.74 15.94
CA VAL A 283 -2.33 -10.09 16.28
C VAL A 283 -2.83 -9.27 15.10
N VAL A 284 -1.97 -8.41 14.55
CA VAL A 284 -2.31 -7.57 13.39
C VAL A 284 -2.56 -8.43 12.16
N ALA A 285 -1.70 -9.41 11.87
CA ALA A 285 -1.86 -10.25 10.69
C ALA A 285 -3.18 -11.04 10.71
N ARG A 286 -3.54 -11.70 11.81
CA ARG A 286 -4.82 -12.42 11.96
C ARG A 286 -6.03 -11.48 11.84
N ALA A 287 -5.94 -10.26 12.37
CA ALA A 287 -7.01 -9.28 12.25
C ALA A 287 -7.19 -8.79 10.80
N LEU A 288 -6.09 -8.51 10.09
CA LEU A 288 -6.11 -8.17 8.66
C LEU A 288 -6.68 -9.31 7.82
N GLU A 289 -6.25 -10.54 8.07
CA GLU A 289 -6.74 -11.75 7.39
C GLU A 289 -8.25 -11.93 7.56
N ARG A 290 -8.74 -11.77 8.79
CA ARG A 290 -10.18 -11.88 9.10
C ARG A 290 -11.02 -10.84 8.36
N VAL A 291 -10.53 -9.61 8.24
CA VAL A 291 -11.29 -8.52 7.58
C VAL A 291 -11.18 -8.56 6.07
N THR A 292 -9.99 -8.86 5.53
CA THR A 292 -9.70 -8.75 4.10
C THR A 292 -9.89 -10.07 3.34
N GLY A 293 -9.90 -11.21 4.04
CA GLY A 293 -9.88 -12.54 3.44
C GLY A 293 -8.56 -12.89 2.73
N LEU A 294 -7.52 -12.08 2.88
CA LEU A 294 -6.20 -12.27 2.27
C LEU A 294 -5.18 -12.62 3.37
N SER A 295 -4.34 -13.62 3.11
CA SER A 295 -3.15 -13.83 3.95
C SER A 295 -2.28 -12.57 3.99
N PHE A 296 -1.54 -12.38 5.07
CA PHE A 296 -0.63 -11.24 5.20
C PHE A 296 0.35 -11.14 4.03
N GLU A 297 0.89 -12.26 3.56
CA GLU A 297 1.82 -12.33 2.43
C GLU A 297 1.14 -11.92 1.12
N ARG A 298 -0.13 -12.30 0.94
CA ARG A 298 -0.92 -11.86 -0.21
C ARG A 298 -1.17 -10.35 -0.17
N LEU A 299 -1.34 -9.78 1.02
CA LEU A 299 -1.51 -8.34 1.20
C LEU A 299 -0.19 -7.59 0.92
N VAL A 300 0.94 -8.05 1.46
CA VAL A 300 2.28 -7.53 1.14
C VAL A 300 2.52 -7.62 -0.36
N ALA A 301 2.19 -8.76 -0.98
CA ALA A 301 2.38 -8.94 -2.40
C ALA A 301 1.49 -8.00 -3.23
N ARG A 302 0.26 -7.75 -2.77
CA ARG A 302 -0.66 -6.79 -3.38
C ARG A 302 -0.13 -5.36 -3.27
N ALA A 303 0.42 -4.96 -2.11
CA ALA A 303 1.05 -3.66 -1.92
C ALA A 303 2.26 -3.49 -2.86
N ALA A 304 3.15 -4.48 -2.94
CA ALA A 304 4.26 -4.48 -3.89
C ALA A 304 3.79 -4.36 -5.34
N THR A 305 2.75 -5.11 -5.71
CA THR A 305 2.16 -5.07 -7.06
C THR A 305 1.65 -3.68 -7.40
N VAL A 306 0.91 -3.02 -6.49
CA VAL A 306 0.41 -1.65 -6.73
C VAL A 306 1.56 -0.70 -7.02
N GLN A 307 2.69 -0.86 -6.34
CA GLN A 307 3.85 0.03 -6.46
C GLN A 307 4.61 -0.20 -7.75
N ILE A 308 4.82 -1.46 -8.12
CA ILE A 308 5.42 -1.86 -9.41
C ILE A 308 4.56 -1.37 -10.58
N VAL A 309 3.24 -1.55 -10.49
CA VAL A 309 2.30 -1.20 -11.58
C VAL A 309 2.10 0.31 -11.72
N SER A 310 2.22 1.07 -10.63
CA SER A 310 2.09 2.53 -10.66
C SER A 310 3.35 3.24 -11.16
N ASP A 311 4.38 2.48 -11.57
CA ASP A 311 5.68 2.96 -12.03
C ASP A 311 6.32 3.99 -11.07
N LEU A 312 5.99 3.96 -9.76
CA LEU A 312 6.56 4.85 -8.76
C LEU A 312 8.02 4.45 -8.51
N PRO A 313 9.01 5.26 -8.93
CA PRO A 313 10.40 4.95 -8.66
C PRO A 313 10.80 5.45 -7.28
N PRO A 314 11.92 4.93 -6.73
CA PRO A 314 12.56 3.64 -6.91
C PRO A 314 11.83 2.47 -6.24
N THR A 315 11.63 1.42 -7.02
CA THR A 315 11.54 0.05 -6.51
C THR A 315 12.91 -0.59 -6.68
N ARG A 316 13.56 -1.03 -5.59
CA ARG A 316 14.85 -1.71 -5.67
C ARG A 316 14.64 -3.17 -6.01
N PHE A 317 15.14 -3.58 -7.17
CA PHE A 317 15.18 -4.99 -7.55
C PHE A 317 16.33 -5.68 -6.85
N THR A 318 16.05 -6.84 -6.27
CA THR A 318 17.05 -7.71 -5.68
C THR A 318 17.96 -8.28 -6.75
N ALA A 319 17.42 -8.59 -7.93
CA ALA A 319 18.20 -8.97 -9.11
C ALA A 319 17.55 -8.49 -10.40
N ASP A 320 18.39 -8.12 -11.36
CA ASP A 320 18.01 -7.80 -12.75
C ASP A 320 18.54 -8.84 -13.74
N VAL A 321 17.64 -9.54 -14.42
CA VAL A 321 17.96 -10.55 -15.44
C VAL A 321 17.59 -9.99 -16.81
N GLY A 322 18.58 -9.54 -17.59
CA GLY A 322 18.38 -9.06 -18.96
C GLY A 322 19.26 -9.74 -20.02
N THR A 323 20.18 -10.60 -19.59
CA THR A 323 21.09 -11.35 -20.48
C THR A 323 21.22 -12.77 -19.95
N LEU A 324 21.14 -13.77 -20.83
CA LEU A 324 21.15 -15.19 -20.49
C LEU A 324 22.43 -15.88 -21.00
N PRO A 325 22.92 -16.94 -20.32
CA PRO A 325 22.43 -17.45 -19.04
C PRO A 325 22.89 -16.60 -17.84
N VAL A 326 22.12 -16.64 -16.76
CA VAL A 326 22.52 -16.17 -15.43
C VAL A 326 22.74 -17.40 -14.56
N PHE A 327 23.99 -17.64 -14.18
CA PHE A 327 24.34 -18.62 -13.16
C PHE A 327 24.44 -17.93 -11.82
N ASP A 328 24.01 -18.63 -10.76
CA ASP A 328 23.94 -18.20 -9.35
C ASP A 328 24.54 -16.83 -9.09
N ARG A 329 23.70 -15.84 -8.80
CA ARG A 329 24.17 -14.55 -8.27
C ARG A 329 24.35 -14.66 -6.76
N PRO A 330 25.58 -14.87 -6.24
CA PRO A 330 25.80 -14.84 -4.81
C PRO A 330 25.60 -13.42 -4.25
N GLY A 331 25.18 -13.34 -2.98
CA GLY A 331 25.22 -12.10 -2.20
C GLY A 331 23.95 -11.24 -2.18
N LEU A 332 22.78 -11.81 -2.50
CA LEU A 332 21.51 -11.12 -2.32
C LEU A 332 21.22 -10.95 -0.82
N ALA A 333 20.79 -9.75 -0.42
CA ALA A 333 20.48 -9.46 0.98
C ALA A 333 19.38 -10.42 1.47
N PRO A 334 19.58 -11.10 2.62
CA PRO A 334 18.56 -12.00 3.16
C PRO A 334 17.24 -11.27 3.41
N VAL A 335 16.13 -11.92 3.08
CA VAL A 335 14.79 -11.34 3.22
C VAL A 335 14.23 -11.68 4.59
N ARG A 336 13.92 -10.65 5.38
CA ARG A 336 13.32 -10.80 6.70
C ARG A 336 11.87 -11.30 6.62
N PRO A 337 11.32 -11.86 7.71
CA PRO A 337 9.91 -12.26 7.78
C PRO A 337 8.94 -11.14 7.36
N GLY A 338 7.97 -11.47 6.50
CA GLY A 338 7.05 -10.51 5.89
C GLY A 338 7.69 -9.60 4.83
N GLY A 339 8.99 -9.67 4.61
CA GLY A 339 9.72 -8.95 3.57
C GLY A 339 9.55 -9.56 2.18
N ALA A 340 9.99 -8.82 1.18
CA ALA A 340 9.91 -9.23 -0.20
C ALA A 340 11.25 -9.10 -0.93
N ALA A 341 11.52 -10.06 -1.82
CA ALA A 341 12.52 -9.93 -2.87
C ALA A 341 11.83 -9.75 -4.23
N LEU A 342 12.43 -8.89 -5.06
CA LEU A 342 11.92 -8.51 -6.37
C LEU A 342 12.96 -8.86 -7.42
N VAL A 343 12.68 -9.84 -8.26
CA VAL A 343 13.57 -10.23 -9.36
C VAL A 343 12.95 -9.74 -10.67
N ARG A 344 13.53 -8.69 -11.26
CA ARG A 344 13.11 -8.20 -12.57
C ARG A 344 13.75 -9.03 -13.66
N VAL A 345 12.94 -9.41 -14.64
CA VAL A 345 13.35 -10.16 -15.82
C VAL A 345 12.91 -9.39 -17.05
N LEU A 346 13.85 -9.20 -17.97
CA LEU A 346 13.63 -8.56 -19.26
C LEU A 346 13.90 -9.57 -20.38
N PRO A 347 13.27 -9.40 -21.55
CA PRO A 347 13.60 -10.19 -22.73
C PRO A 347 15.08 -10.07 -23.08
N ASP A 348 15.76 -11.20 -23.29
CA ASP A 348 17.11 -11.20 -23.85
C ASP A 348 17.00 -11.01 -25.37
N PRO A 349 17.60 -9.96 -25.97
CA PRO A 349 17.55 -9.74 -27.42
C PRO A 349 18.09 -10.90 -28.25
N ARG A 350 18.94 -11.76 -27.67
CA ARG A 350 19.51 -12.96 -28.32
C ARG A 350 18.60 -14.18 -28.22
N GLN A 351 17.63 -14.15 -27.31
CA GLN A 351 16.70 -15.26 -27.03
C GLN A 351 15.27 -14.70 -26.86
N PRO A 352 14.69 -14.12 -27.93
CA PRO A 352 13.41 -13.44 -27.84
C PRO A 352 12.24 -14.39 -27.60
N GLU A 353 12.45 -15.70 -27.73
CA GLU A 353 11.36 -16.68 -27.66
C GLU A 353 10.88 -16.96 -26.23
N GLY A 354 11.75 -16.81 -25.22
CA GLY A 354 11.37 -16.96 -23.82
C GLY A 354 12.53 -17.16 -22.84
N THR A 355 12.23 -16.97 -21.55
CA THR A 355 13.17 -17.16 -20.44
C THR A 355 12.64 -18.22 -19.48
N ARG A 356 13.48 -19.18 -19.09
CA ARG A 356 13.22 -20.04 -17.93
C ARG A 356 13.94 -19.48 -16.72
N LEU A 357 13.18 -19.06 -15.72
CA LEU A 357 13.67 -18.54 -14.45
C LEU A 357 13.54 -19.63 -13.38
N ARG A 358 14.59 -19.83 -12.60
CA ARG A 358 14.58 -20.64 -11.37
C ARG A 358 15.17 -19.82 -10.24
N VAL A 359 14.49 -19.80 -9.11
CA VAL A 359 14.97 -19.12 -7.90
C VAL A 359 14.97 -20.11 -6.75
N GLN A 360 16.15 -20.34 -6.20
CA GLN A 360 16.36 -21.12 -4.99
C GLN A 360 16.12 -20.22 -3.78
N VAL A 361 15.26 -20.66 -2.87
CA VAL A 361 14.80 -19.87 -1.71
C VAL A 361 15.12 -20.53 -0.36
N GLY A 362 15.82 -21.66 -0.37
CA GLY A 362 16.38 -22.33 0.82
C GLY A 362 15.40 -23.17 1.65
N ASP A 363 14.12 -22.82 1.67
CA ASP A 363 13.05 -23.56 2.36
C ASP A 363 11.66 -23.31 1.70
N ASP A 364 10.58 -23.83 2.29
CA ASP A 364 9.19 -23.71 1.82
C ASP A 364 8.42 -22.52 2.43
N LEU A 365 9.07 -21.70 3.27
CA LEU A 365 8.47 -20.57 3.97
C LEU A 365 8.44 -19.30 3.10
N TRP A 366 7.99 -19.47 1.86
CA TRP A 366 7.87 -18.41 0.86
C TRP A 366 6.50 -18.44 0.18
N SER A 367 6.10 -17.28 -0.33
CA SER A 367 4.99 -17.11 -1.27
C SER A 367 5.53 -16.44 -2.53
N ALA A 368 5.24 -17.00 -3.69
CA ALA A 368 5.75 -16.50 -4.96
C ALA A 368 4.62 -16.00 -5.87
N PHE A 369 4.86 -14.88 -6.53
CA PHE A 369 3.96 -14.27 -7.49
C PHE A 369 4.74 -13.78 -8.69
N LEU A 370 4.27 -14.10 -9.89
CA LEU A 370 4.77 -13.54 -11.13
C LEU A 370 3.90 -12.37 -11.55
N LEU A 371 4.53 -11.24 -11.86
CA LEU A 371 3.93 -10.10 -12.52
C LEU A 371 4.54 -9.99 -13.91
N ALA A 372 3.72 -9.94 -14.97
CA ALA A 372 4.20 -9.84 -16.34
C ALA A 372 3.49 -8.69 -17.05
N ARG A 373 4.25 -7.76 -17.62
CA ARG A 373 3.72 -6.58 -18.32
C ARG A 373 3.52 -6.91 -19.80
N ARG A 374 2.28 -6.75 -20.26
CA ARG A 374 1.93 -7.02 -21.66
C ARG A 374 2.47 -5.94 -22.58
N GLN A 375 2.82 -6.31 -23.80
CA GLN A 375 3.11 -5.35 -24.87
C GLN A 375 1.86 -4.47 -25.10
N GLY A 376 2.05 -3.15 -25.09
CA GLY A 376 0.94 -2.19 -25.11
C GLY A 376 0.41 -1.78 -23.73
N GLY A 377 0.96 -2.34 -22.65
CA GLY A 377 0.63 -1.99 -21.26
C GLY A 377 -0.30 -2.98 -20.57
N GLY A 378 -0.53 -2.75 -19.28
CA GLY A 378 -1.26 -3.68 -18.41
C GLY A 378 -0.37 -4.80 -17.86
N TRP A 379 -0.78 -5.37 -16.73
CA TRP A 379 -0.02 -6.36 -15.98
C TRP A 379 -0.87 -7.58 -15.67
N ASP A 380 -0.37 -8.75 -16.03
CA ASP A 380 -0.90 -10.04 -15.59
C ASP A 380 -0.22 -10.45 -14.28
N ARG A 381 -0.97 -11.11 -13.39
CA ARG A 381 -0.45 -11.63 -12.12
C ARG A 381 -0.80 -13.10 -11.96
N ALA A 382 0.17 -13.89 -11.54
CA ALA A 382 0.02 -15.31 -11.29
C ALA A 382 0.68 -15.74 -9.97
N PRO A 383 0.00 -16.50 -9.09
CA PRO A 383 0.69 -17.18 -8.00
C PRO A 383 1.55 -18.32 -8.57
N LEU A 384 2.74 -18.50 -8.02
CA LEU A 384 3.61 -19.62 -8.36
C LEU A 384 3.79 -20.54 -7.14
N PRO A 385 3.80 -21.86 -7.33
CA PRO A 385 4.13 -22.78 -6.26
C PRO A 385 5.61 -22.68 -5.89
N VAL A 386 5.91 -22.88 -4.61
CA VAL A 386 7.27 -23.14 -4.11
C VAL A 386 7.37 -24.65 -3.92
N THR A 387 8.26 -25.32 -4.64
CA THR A 387 8.44 -26.78 -4.60
C THR A 387 9.91 -27.09 -4.37
N ASP A 388 10.21 -27.91 -3.37
CA ASP A 388 11.59 -28.29 -3.02
C ASP A 388 12.54 -27.08 -2.85
N ALA A 389 12.05 -26.03 -2.17
CA ALA A 389 12.75 -24.75 -2.00
C ALA A 389 13.15 -24.05 -3.31
N GLU A 390 12.48 -24.36 -4.41
CA GLU A 390 12.63 -23.72 -5.71
C GLU A 390 11.31 -23.07 -6.17
N VAL A 391 11.43 -21.92 -6.82
CA VAL A 391 10.37 -21.30 -7.62
C VAL A 391 10.81 -21.29 -9.07
N SER A 392 10.00 -21.87 -9.94
CA SER A 392 10.26 -21.88 -11.39
C SER A 392 9.17 -21.11 -12.13
N ALA A 393 9.57 -20.35 -13.14
CA ALA A 393 8.66 -19.64 -14.04
C ALA A 393 9.14 -19.77 -15.48
N GLU A 394 8.21 -19.99 -16.42
CA GLU A 394 8.47 -19.93 -17.85
C GLU A 394 7.83 -18.66 -18.42
N LEU A 395 8.68 -17.74 -18.90
CA LEU A 395 8.29 -16.41 -19.37
C LEU A 395 8.29 -16.36 -20.90
N PRO A 396 7.12 -16.29 -21.55
CA PRO A 396 7.03 -16.06 -22.98
C PRO A 396 7.18 -14.55 -23.26
N TRP A 397 8.04 -14.15 -24.19
CA TRP A 397 8.22 -12.72 -24.51
C TRP A 397 7.40 -12.23 -25.72
N ASN A 398 6.67 -13.13 -26.38
CA ASN A 398 5.85 -12.77 -27.55
C ASN A 398 4.81 -11.69 -27.21
N ASP A 399 4.19 -11.78 -26.04
CA ASP A 399 3.11 -10.88 -25.58
C ASP A 399 3.55 -9.94 -24.44
N TYR A 400 4.78 -10.08 -23.96
CA TYR A 400 5.26 -9.41 -22.74
C TYR A 400 6.60 -8.71 -22.99
N ASP A 401 6.82 -7.58 -22.34
CA ASP A 401 8.05 -6.79 -22.47
C ASP A 401 8.85 -6.65 -21.16
N ALA A 402 8.26 -7.04 -20.03
CA ALA A 402 8.91 -7.10 -18.73
C ALA A 402 8.19 -8.10 -17.82
N ALA A 403 8.92 -8.67 -16.87
CA ALA A 403 8.34 -9.44 -15.78
C ALA A 403 9.06 -9.16 -14.46
N VAL A 404 8.36 -9.36 -13.34
CA VAL A 404 8.89 -9.30 -11.99
C VAL A 404 8.41 -10.53 -11.23
N LEU A 405 9.35 -11.36 -10.79
CA LEU A 405 9.08 -12.39 -9.79
C LEU A 405 9.16 -11.76 -8.40
N LEU A 406 8.05 -11.78 -7.69
CA LEU A 406 7.87 -11.27 -6.34
C LEU A 406 7.84 -12.46 -5.38
N LEU A 407 8.83 -12.51 -4.49
CA LEU A 407 8.96 -13.53 -3.45
C LEU A 407 8.73 -12.87 -2.10
N VAL A 408 7.72 -13.30 -1.38
CA VAL A 408 7.41 -12.81 -0.03
C VAL A 408 7.80 -13.88 0.98
N ARG A 409 8.68 -13.52 1.92
CA ARG A 409 9.05 -14.37 3.04
C ARG A 409 7.86 -14.47 3.97
N ARG A 410 7.41 -15.69 4.27
CA ARG A 410 6.30 -15.92 5.19
C ARG A 410 6.63 -15.37 6.58
N ARG A 411 5.62 -14.82 7.28
CA ARG A 411 5.85 -14.18 8.58
C ARG A 411 6.24 -15.17 9.68
N GLU A 412 5.84 -16.43 9.52
CA GLU A 412 6.13 -17.53 10.45
C GLU A 412 7.62 -17.94 10.45
N ALA A 413 8.40 -17.44 9.47
CA ALA A 413 9.84 -17.63 9.47
C ALA A 413 10.50 -16.92 10.65
N LEU A 414 11.41 -17.61 11.33
CA LEU A 414 12.21 -17.03 12.42
C LEU A 414 13.41 -16.24 11.88
N ASP A 415 14.04 -16.78 10.83
CA ASP A 415 15.27 -16.23 10.29
C ASP A 415 15.09 -15.62 8.89
N PRO A 416 15.93 -14.63 8.54
CA PRO A 416 16.00 -14.13 7.17
C PRO A 416 16.35 -15.23 6.16
N GLY A 417 15.57 -15.31 5.07
CA GLY A 417 15.76 -16.32 4.04
C GLY A 417 16.74 -15.87 2.95
N PRO A 418 17.71 -16.70 2.55
CA PRO A 418 18.56 -16.42 1.40
C PRO A 418 17.78 -16.62 0.09
N ILE A 419 18.24 -15.99 -0.98
CA ILE A 419 17.76 -16.29 -2.34
C ILE A 419 18.93 -16.39 -3.33
N SER A 420 18.84 -17.33 -4.26
CA SER A 420 19.75 -17.42 -5.42
C SER A 420 18.96 -17.50 -6.70
N VAL A 421 19.35 -16.70 -7.70
CA VAL A 421 18.65 -16.59 -8.98
C VAL A 421 19.47 -17.27 -10.07
N GLN A 422 18.82 -18.17 -10.81
CA GLN A 422 19.32 -18.78 -12.03
C GLN A 422 18.35 -18.50 -13.17
N ALA A 423 18.88 -18.12 -14.34
CA ALA A 423 18.06 -17.91 -15.52
C ALA A 423 18.74 -18.50 -16.75
N SER A 424 17.95 -19.13 -17.62
CA SER A 424 18.43 -19.74 -18.85
C SER A 424 17.46 -19.43 -19.99
N ALA A 425 17.95 -19.58 -21.22
CA ALA A 425 17.08 -19.53 -22.38
C ALA A 425 15.98 -20.60 -22.24
N GLY A 426 14.73 -20.22 -22.46
CA GLY A 426 13.63 -21.19 -22.52
C GLY A 426 13.80 -22.19 -23.68
N GLY A 427 14.65 -21.85 -24.65
CA GLY A 427 14.83 -22.54 -25.92
C GLY A 427 13.70 -22.20 -26.90
N ARG A 428 13.74 -22.81 -28.09
CA ARG A 428 12.68 -22.72 -29.13
C ARG A 428 11.33 -23.35 -28.75
N VAL A 429 11.23 -23.83 -27.51
CA VAL A 429 10.16 -24.67 -27.02
C VAL A 429 9.41 -23.82 -26.01
N GLY A 430 8.53 -22.94 -26.50
CA GLY A 430 7.50 -22.30 -25.67
C GLY A 430 6.61 -23.33 -24.95
N PRO A 431 5.48 -22.95 -24.34
CA PRO A 431 4.59 -23.94 -23.75
C PRO A 431 3.79 -24.73 -24.81
N TYR A 432 3.89 -24.38 -26.09
CA TYR A 432 3.30 -25.14 -27.19
C TYR A 432 3.96 -24.76 -28.52
N ALA A 433 3.68 -25.55 -29.57
CA ALA A 433 3.80 -25.11 -30.95
C ALA A 433 2.49 -25.34 -31.68
N LEU A 434 2.00 -24.34 -32.41
CA LEU A 434 0.84 -24.50 -33.30
C LEU A 434 1.33 -25.05 -34.64
N SER A 435 0.69 -26.13 -35.09
CA SER A 435 0.89 -26.69 -36.43
C SER A 435 -0.09 -26.11 -37.45
N ALA A 436 -1.30 -25.73 -37.03
CA ALA A 436 -2.29 -25.08 -37.87
C ALA A 436 -3.30 -24.27 -37.05
N VAL A 437 -3.78 -23.16 -37.60
CA VAL A 437 -4.95 -22.41 -37.11
C VAL A 437 -5.76 -21.98 -38.32
N GLY A 438 -7.08 -22.14 -38.26
CA GLY A 438 -7.99 -21.74 -39.32
C GLY A 438 -9.38 -21.43 -38.81
N ALA A 439 -10.12 -20.63 -39.56
CA ALA A 439 -11.52 -20.35 -39.30
C ALA A 439 -12.29 -20.40 -40.61
N ARG A 440 -13.54 -20.89 -40.57
CA ARG A 440 -14.43 -20.93 -41.74
C ARG A 440 -15.87 -20.62 -41.34
N ARG A 441 -16.60 -19.97 -42.23
CA ARG A 441 -18.04 -19.79 -42.09
C ARG A 441 -18.77 -21.11 -42.35
N LEU A 442 -19.81 -21.36 -41.57
CA LEU A 442 -20.76 -22.45 -41.74
C LEU A 442 -22.13 -21.87 -42.13
N PRO A 443 -23.04 -22.70 -42.66
CA PRO A 443 -24.43 -22.31 -42.85
C PRO A 443 -25.06 -21.78 -41.56
N GLY A 444 -25.96 -20.80 -41.66
CA GLY A 444 -26.64 -20.20 -40.51
C GLY A 444 -25.84 -19.11 -39.78
N GLY A 445 -24.79 -18.56 -40.40
CA GLY A 445 -24.02 -17.44 -39.85
C GLY A 445 -22.98 -17.82 -38.78
N LEU A 446 -22.82 -19.13 -38.52
CA LEU A 446 -21.84 -19.65 -37.57
C LEU A 446 -20.43 -19.60 -38.14
N VAL A 447 -19.44 -19.50 -37.25
CA VAL A 447 -18.02 -19.62 -37.59
C VAL A 447 -17.41 -20.77 -36.82
N GLU A 448 -16.75 -21.69 -37.53
CA GLU A 448 -15.95 -22.75 -36.92
C GLU A 448 -14.49 -22.31 -36.89
N ILE A 449 -13.89 -22.32 -35.70
CA ILE A 449 -12.48 -22.04 -35.46
C ILE A 449 -11.82 -23.37 -35.10
N ARG A 450 -10.79 -23.76 -35.84
CA ARG A 450 -10.02 -24.99 -35.60
C ARG A 450 -8.55 -24.68 -35.46
N TRP A 451 -7.90 -25.32 -34.51
CA TRP A 451 -6.45 -25.25 -34.38
C TRP A 451 -5.88 -26.61 -34.01
N HIS A 452 -4.63 -26.81 -34.40
CA HIS A 452 -3.84 -27.98 -34.06
C HIS A 452 -2.54 -27.52 -33.41
N SER A 453 -2.22 -28.11 -32.28
CA SER A 453 -0.90 -28.06 -31.70
C SER A 453 -0.06 -29.22 -32.25
N ALA A 454 1.24 -29.00 -32.43
CA ALA A 454 2.21 -30.06 -32.66
C ALA A 454 2.62 -30.73 -31.33
N TRP A 455 2.60 -29.97 -30.23
CA TRP A 455 2.86 -30.41 -28.88
C TRP A 455 2.42 -29.33 -27.88
N GLU A 456 2.15 -29.73 -26.64
CA GLU A 456 1.73 -28.84 -25.55
C GLU A 456 2.42 -29.22 -24.23
N ARG A 457 2.91 -28.23 -23.51
CA ARG A 457 3.60 -28.39 -22.22
C ARG A 457 3.20 -27.25 -21.29
N GLY A 458 2.64 -27.61 -20.14
CA GLY A 458 2.31 -26.61 -19.12
C GLY A 458 1.22 -25.62 -19.56
N LEU A 459 0.36 -26.01 -20.50
CA LEU A 459 -0.86 -25.27 -20.80
C LEU A 459 -1.98 -25.63 -19.83
N PHE A 460 -2.76 -24.61 -19.46
CA PHE A 460 -4.06 -24.76 -18.81
C PHE A 460 -5.15 -24.94 -19.87
N GLY A 461 -5.11 -24.12 -20.92
CA GLY A 461 -6.11 -24.15 -21.98
C GLY A 461 -5.90 -23.11 -23.06
N TRP A 462 -6.91 -22.96 -23.89
CA TRP A 462 -6.95 -22.09 -25.05
C TRP A 462 -8.14 -21.15 -24.95
N MET A 463 -7.91 -19.86 -25.08
CA MET A 463 -8.96 -18.89 -25.32
C MET A 463 -9.03 -18.58 -26.81
N VAL A 464 -10.25 -18.41 -27.33
CA VAL A 464 -10.47 -17.87 -28.67
C VAL A 464 -11.02 -16.47 -28.51
N GLU A 465 -10.40 -15.51 -29.20
CA GLU A 465 -10.85 -14.13 -29.23
C GLU A 465 -11.25 -13.73 -30.65
N ARG A 466 -12.23 -12.83 -30.74
CA ARG A 466 -12.78 -12.26 -31.97
C ARG A 466 -12.59 -10.75 -32.00
N SER A 467 -12.39 -10.19 -33.18
CA SER A 467 -12.39 -8.76 -33.46
C SER A 467 -12.95 -8.47 -34.86
N ALA A 468 -13.45 -7.25 -35.06
CA ALA A 468 -13.81 -6.73 -36.39
C ALA A 468 -12.59 -6.15 -37.16
N SER A 469 -11.44 -6.05 -36.51
CA SER A 469 -10.17 -5.53 -37.05
C SER A 469 -9.00 -6.44 -36.65
N PRO A 470 -7.96 -6.59 -37.47
CA PRO A 470 -6.76 -7.34 -37.10
C PRO A 470 -6.03 -6.77 -35.87
N ASP A 471 -6.24 -5.50 -35.55
CA ASP A 471 -5.57 -4.82 -34.42
C ASP A 471 -6.42 -4.80 -33.14
N GLY A 472 -7.66 -5.28 -33.19
CA GLY A 472 -8.60 -5.24 -32.07
C GLY A 472 -9.63 -4.10 -32.18
N PRO A 473 -10.43 -3.87 -31.13
CA PRO A 473 -10.39 -4.53 -29.82
C PRO A 473 -10.80 -6.01 -29.89
N TRP A 474 -10.14 -6.84 -29.09
CA TRP A 474 -10.37 -8.28 -29.04
C TRP A 474 -11.31 -8.65 -27.90
N THR A 475 -12.32 -9.48 -28.20
CA THR A 475 -13.29 -9.99 -27.22
C THR A 475 -13.25 -11.51 -27.18
N ALA A 476 -13.25 -12.10 -25.98
CA ALA A 476 -13.32 -13.55 -25.84
C ALA A 476 -14.64 -14.10 -26.40
N VAL A 477 -14.56 -15.16 -27.21
CA VAL A 477 -15.72 -15.85 -27.80
C VAL A 477 -16.47 -16.66 -26.73
N ALA A 478 -15.72 -17.27 -25.80
CA ALA A 478 -16.26 -18.04 -24.69
C ALA A 478 -15.82 -17.46 -23.34
N GLY A 479 -16.67 -17.60 -22.32
CA GLY A 479 -16.38 -17.13 -20.96
C GLY A 479 -15.30 -17.92 -20.21
N SER A 480 -14.93 -19.10 -20.71
CA SER A 480 -13.92 -19.98 -20.11
C SER A 480 -12.96 -20.53 -21.18
N PRO A 481 -11.68 -20.75 -20.86
CA PRO A 481 -10.74 -21.39 -21.77
C PRO A 481 -11.16 -22.83 -22.11
N VAL A 482 -10.96 -23.24 -23.36
CA VAL A 482 -11.03 -24.64 -23.80
C VAL A 482 -9.86 -25.39 -23.16
N PRO A 483 -10.08 -26.43 -22.35
CA PRO A 483 -9.00 -27.14 -21.68
C PRO A 483 -7.97 -27.70 -22.66
N ALA A 484 -6.69 -27.56 -22.32
CA ALA A 484 -5.60 -28.17 -23.08
C ALA A 484 -5.60 -29.68 -22.83
N ILE A 485 -5.65 -30.47 -23.91
CA ILE A 485 -5.61 -31.94 -23.87
C ILE A 485 -4.32 -32.50 -24.46
N GLY A 486 -3.45 -31.65 -25.01
CA GLY A 486 -2.24 -32.08 -25.69
C GLY A 486 -1.14 -32.54 -24.74
N LEU A 487 -0.28 -33.40 -25.27
CA LEU A 487 0.88 -33.94 -24.57
C LEU A 487 2.18 -33.28 -25.07
N PRO A 488 3.28 -33.33 -24.28
CA PRO A 488 4.54 -32.65 -24.64
C PRO A 488 5.22 -33.12 -25.92
N ARG A 489 4.75 -34.21 -26.53
CA ARG A 489 5.34 -34.83 -27.73
C ARG A 489 4.29 -35.29 -28.75
N GLU A 490 3.03 -34.91 -28.57
CA GLU A 490 1.94 -35.34 -29.43
C GLU A 490 1.07 -34.15 -29.80
N GLY A 491 0.63 -34.12 -31.06
CA GLY A 491 -0.26 -33.08 -31.54
C GLY A 491 -1.69 -33.27 -31.03
N SER A 492 -2.43 -32.18 -30.92
CA SER A 492 -3.83 -32.21 -30.52
C SER A 492 -4.65 -31.23 -31.33
N GLY A 493 -5.86 -31.64 -31.69
CA GLY A 493 -6.79 -30.84 -32.50
C GLY A 493 -7.94 -30.34 -31.65
N TYR A 494 -8.34 -29.10 -31.91
CA TYR A 494 -9.42 -28.43 -31.20
C TYR A 494 -10.37 -27.76 -32.20
N SER A 495 -11.60 -27.55 -31.75
CA SER A 495 -12.61 -26.79 -32.49
C SER A 495 -13.52 -26.02 -31.54
N LEU A 496 -13.85 -24.78 -31.91
CA LEU A 496 -14.85 -23.95 -31.23
C LEU A 496 -15.81 -23.39 -32.28
N LEU A 497 -17.10 -23.35 -31.94
CA LEU A 497 -18.12 -22.70 -32.75
C LEU A 497 -18.47 -21.34 -32.14
N ASP A 498 -18.51 -20.31 -32.97
CA ASP A 498 -18.95 -18.95 -32.62
C ASP A 498 -20.24 -18.58 -33.39
N SER A 499 -21.09 -17.79 -32.75
CA SER A 499 -22.31 -17.20 -33.30
C SER A 499 -22.20 -15.67 -33.23
N PRO A 500 -21.49 -15.02 -34.16
CA PRO A 500 -21.30 -13.57 -34.10
C PRO A 500 -22.64 -12.82 -34.28
N PRO A 501 -22.90 -11.78 -33.48
CA PRO A 501 -24.13 -11.01 -33.57
C PRO A 501 -24.27 -10.27 -34.90
N ASP A 502 -23.14 -9.81 -35.47
CA ASP A 502 -23.06 -9.21 -36.80
C ASP A 502 -22.20 -10.10 -37.70
N ALA A 503 -22.84 -11.03 -38.40
CA ALA A 503 -22.14 -11.93 -39.33
C ALA A 503 -21.72 -11.23 -40.62
N GLU A 504 -22.24 -10.02 -40.90
CA GLU A 504 -21.97 -9.23 -42.11
C GLU A 504 -20.72 -8.36 -41.91
N GLY A 505 -19.55 -8.91 -42.26
CA GLY A 505 -18.28 -8.20 -42.16
C GLY A 505 -17.08 -9.15 -42.11
N LEU A 506 -15.89 -8.62 -42.37
CA LEU A 506 -14.63 -9.34 -42.12
C LEU A 506 -14.47 -9.52 -40.61
N LEU A 507 -14.43 -10.78 -40.19
CA LEU A 507 -14.16 -11.16 -38.80
C LEU A 507 -12.72 -11.69 -38.71
N TYR A 508 -12.06 -11.33 -37.61
CA TYR A 508 -10.74 -11.81 -37.26
C TYR A 508 -10.85 -12.64 -35.98
N TYR A 509 -10.16 -13.78 -35.97
CA TYR A 509 -10.04 -14.63 -34.79
C TYR A 509 -8.58 -14.81 -34.45
N ARG A 510 -8.29 -15.01 -33.17
CA ARG A 510 -6.98 -15.48 -32.72
C ARG A 510 -7.13 -16.48 -31.59
N VAL A 511 -6.19 -17.39 -31.54
CA VAL A 511 -6.08 -18.37 -30.45
C VAL A 511 -5.04 -17.85 -29.46
N VAL A 512 -5.41 -17.82 -28.18
CA VAL A 512 -4.55 -17.39 -27.08
C VAL A 512 -4.32 -18.58 -26.17
N ALA A 513 -3.10 -19.07 -26.11
CA ALA A 513 -2.74 -20.11 -25.15
C ALA A 513 -2.64 -19.51 -23.75
N VAL A 514 -3.17 -20.22 -22.76
CA VAL A 514 -3.09 -19.85 -21.35
C VAL A 514 -2.22 -20.90 -20.66
N THR A 515 -1.09 -20.47 -20.09
CA THR A 515 -0.19 -21.36 -19.34
C THR A 515 -0.84 -21.78 -18.02
N ARG A 516 -0.30 -22.82 -17.37
CA ARG A 516 -0.70 -23.20 -16.00
C ARG A 516 -0.47 -22.09 -14.99
N ASP A 517 0.51 -21.24 -15.27
CA ASP A 517 0.79 -20.02 -14.51
C ASP A 517 -0.10 -18.85 -14.97
N GLY A 518 -1.12 -19.06 -15.79
CA GLY A 518 -2.08 -18.02 -16.20
C GLY A 518 -1.55 -16.96 -17.18
N LEU A 519 -0.31 -17.09 -17.66
CA LEU A 519 0.22 -16.21 -18.71
C LEU A 519 -0.43 -16.52 -20.05
N ARG A 520 -0.53 -15.49 -20.89
CA ARG A 520 -1.25 -15.51 -22.17
C ARG A 520 -0.25 -15.38 -23.31
N ILE A 521 -0.40 -16.23 -24.33
CA ILE A 521 0.45 -16.19 -25.51
C ILE A 521 -0.44 -16.18 -26.74
N THR A 522 -0.37 -15.10 -27.50
CA THR A 522 -1.26 -14.81 -28.59
C THR A 522 -0.67 -15.36 -29.89
N ALA A 523 -1.43 -16.22 -30.56
CA ALA A 523 -1.14 -16.62 -31.92
C ALA A 523 -1.52 -15.50 -32.91
N PRO A 524 -0.94 -15.47 -34.13
CA PRO A 524 -1.33 -14.53 -35.16
C PRO A 524 -2.84 -14.54 -35.43
N ALA A 525 -3.40 -13.36 -35.71
CA ALA A 525 -4.78 -13.23 -36.12
C ALA A 525 -5.02 -13.89 -37.48
N ILE A 526 -6.18 -14.54 -37.62
CA ILE A 526 -6.65 -15.14 -38.85
C ILE A 526 -7.97 -14.48 -39.27
N ALA A 527 -8.05 -14.09 -40.54
CA ALA A 527 -9.28 -13.57 -41.13
C ALA A 527 -10.21 -14.73 -41.50
N VAL A 528 -11.51 -14.56 -41.29
CA VAL A 528 -12.50 -15.50 -41.81
C VAL A 528 -12.78 -15.14 -43.27
N PRO A 529 -12.53 -16.05 -44.22
CA PRO A 529 -12.83 -15.78 -45.61
C PRO A 529 -14.35 -15.60 -45.82
N GLU A 530 -14.71 -14.71 -46.74
CA GLU A 530 -16.09 -14.55 -47.19
C GLU A 530 -16.59 -15.86 -47.83
N PRO A 531 -17.90 -16.18 -47.70
CA PRO A 531 -18.46 -17.34 -48.35
C PRO A 531 -18.30 -17.17 -49.87
N ARG A 532 -17.67 -18.15 -50.52
CA ARG A 532 -17.55 -18.21 -51.98
C ARG A 532 -18.86 -18.59 -52.65
#